data_AF-A0A7Y2ANZ8-F1
#
_entry.id   AF-A0A7Y2ANZ8-F1
#
_cell.length_a   1.000
_cell.length_b   1.000
_cell.length_c   1.000
_cell.angle_alpha   90.00
_cell.angle_beta   90.00
_cell.angle_gamma   90.00
#
_symmetry.space_group_name_H-M   'P 1'
#
loop_
_entity.id
_entity.type
_entity.pdbx_description
1 polymer ?
#
loop_
_entity_poly.entity_id
_entity_poly.type
_entity_poly.pdbx_seq_one_letter_code
_entity_poly.pdbx_strand_id
1 'polypeptide(L)'
;ALALLAGDDDEQARRMILDAYPTLQGVDVSQWPTLLTQKIDGDLVAGTMTGTIVGAIVCLIFFGFIGLAQTMVAGRLRREAAVVSGLISYACFTISLICLLFLVGSNVTSAALVGSGYIDRWLVPAVFIAAALVAIVAVQRRWWVPVQVVTAMISLVTFEWFIYEHWYSEPAPAVAVVLANVDKAQDRIATTDHPRRDFLSLARSHAAHAGLMRDVGKPHLALQPAQRALQAVNEAAEHPPVGPFATSDDEVAESRRSISTLLALSASSGGQRESIESSLVGLRLADVSDNSVRKTFVRALGVHDYPDQIVDLTLQMDVSTYESLQNVRDLFAEAGRGRSESAGAHTGDWLRRLASQYADANEAFTIKQRETFVLWVTGQQSFRLYGPYATPPEAWVQQQLDQTFDVEEALPIGANHFQGSPVLQTDQAIGDYVDLVQNVAERDRAVAYAHTILTLQQAQTVRFRLASDDAAKVWIDADVVFENAKARQLSQNQRTFDVQLAAGRHEMLLKITQSTGKWGFQIDATDSDDFPLAIWNEQR
;
A
#
# COMPACT_ATOMS: atom_id res chain seq x y z
N ALA A 1 20.15 15.52 18.38
CA ALA A 1 19.61 14.15 18.34
C ALA A 1 20.22 13.37 17.17
N LEU A 2 19.94 13.74 15.91
CA LEU A 2 20.53 13.10 14.73
C LEU A 2 22.06 13.24 14.62
N ALA A 3 22.64 14.41 14.94
CA ALA A 3 24.09 14.59 14.98
C ALA A 3 24.81 13.70 16.01
N LEU A 4 24.14 13.36 17.13
CA LEU A 4 24.67 12.42 18.14
C LEU A 4 24.41 10.95 17.75
N LEU A 5 23.39 10.66 16.94
CA LEU A 5 23.16 9.35 16.30
C LEU A 5 24.21 9.03 15.23
N ALA A 6 24.75 10.05 14.57
CA ALA A 6 25.79 9.93 13.55
C ALA A 6 27.22 9.75 14.13
N GLY A 7 27.36 9.78 15.46
CA GLY A 7 28.64 9.58 16.14
C GLY A 7 29.56 10.81 16.18
N ASP A 8 29.06 12.00 15.83
CA ASP A 8 29.86 13.23 15.88
C ASP A 8 29.84 13.83 17.29
N ASP A 9 31.03 13.93 17.88
CA ASP A 9 31.23 14.15 19.32
C ASP A 9 31.19 15.65 19.70
N ASP A 10 30.13 16.34 19.27
CA ASP A 10 30.08 17.80 19.36
C ASP A 10 29.51 18.28 20.71
N GLU A 11 30.39 18.86 21.54
CA GLU A 11 30.12 19.32 22.90
C GLU A 11 29.01 20.39 22.94
N GLN A 12 28.85 21.16 21.86
CA GLN A 12 27.79 22.17 21.74
C GLN A 12 26.40 21.53 21.56
N ALA A 13 26.31 20.42 20.84
CA ALA A 13 25.08 19.63 20.69
C ALA A 13 24.61 19.09 22.03
N ARG A 14 25.59 18.60 22.80
CA ARG A 14 25.36 18.08 24.14
C ARG A 14 24.83 19.16 25.06
N ARG A 15 25.43 20.36 25.05
CA ARG A 15 24.93 21.49 25.86
C ARG A 15 23.52 21.91 25.47
N MET A 16 23.20 22.06 24.18
CA MET A 16 21.83 22.44 23.77
C MET A 16 20.79 21.39 24.16
N ILE A 17 21.12 20.10 24.06
CA ILE A 17 20.22 19.02 24.48
C ILE A 17 20.08 18.99 25.99
N LEU A 18 21.15 19.22 26.75
CA LEU A 18 21.09 19.30 28.22
C LEU A 18 20.35 20.54 28.71
N ASP A 19 20.44 21.66 28.00
CA ASP A 19 19.67 22.87 28.29
C ASP A 19 18.17 22.63 28.03
N ALA A 20 17.82 21.95 26.94
CA ALA A 20 16.44 21.61 26.60
C ALA A 20 15.89 20.44 27.44
N TYR A 21 16.74 19.49 27.82
CA TYR A 21 16.42 18.27 28.57
C TYR A 21 17.44 18.03 29.69
N PRO A 22 17.35 18.79 30.80
CA PRO A 22 18.30 18.68 31.92
C PRO A 22 18.31 17.28 32.56
N THR A 23 17.24 16.51 32.35
CA THR A 23 17.10 15.12 32.82
C THR A 23 18.05 14.14 32.14
N LEU A 24 18.67 14.51 31.01
CA LEU A 24 19.70 13.71 30.34
C LEU A 24 21.11 13.94 30.95
N GLN A 25 21.25 14.85 31.91
CA GLN A 25 22.54 15.15 32.54
C GLN A 25 23.04 13.93 33.34
N GLY A 26 24.22 13.42 32.98
CA GLY A 26 24.80 12.21 33.57
C GLY A 26 24.34 10.89 32.95
N VAL A 27 23.48 10.93 31.92
CA VAL A 27 23.08 9.75 31.13
C VAL A 27 24.07 9.53 29.99
N ASP A 28 24.42 8.28 29.71
CA ASP A 28 25.32 7.92 28.61
C ASP A 28 24.75 8.40 27.25
N VAL A 29 25.59 9.07 26.48
CA VAL A 29 25.24 9.73 25.21
C VAL A 29 24.71 8.74 24.18
N SER A 30 25.17 7.49 24.20
CA SER A 30 24.67 6.43 23.32
C SER A 30 23.17 6.13 23.53
N GLN A 31 22.63 6.43 24.72
CA GLN A 31 21.23 6.19 25.08
C GLN A 31 20.31 7.37 24.77
N TRP A 32 20.88 8.56 24.52
CA TRP A 32 20.11 9.77 24.29
C TRP A 32 19.14 9.69 23.12
N PRO A 33 19.47 9.06 21.98
CA PRO A 33 18.52 8.98 20.87
C PRO A 33 17.25 8.22 21.23
N THR A 34 17.40 7.07 21.88
CA THR A 34 16.27 6.25 22.34
C THR A 34 15.43 7.01 23.37
N LEU A 35 16.08 7.67 24.33
CA LEU A 35 15.38 8.43 25.38
C LEU A 35 14.68 9.68 24.83
N LEU A 36 15.28 10.38 23.86
CA LEU A 36 14.67 11.53 23.19
C LEU A 36 13.47 11.09 22.35
N THR A 37 13.55 9.98 21.62
CA THR A 37 12.39 9.42 20.92
C THR A 37 11.29 9.02 21.89
N GLN A 38 11.62 8.29 22.96
CA GLN A 38 10.65 7.94 24.02
C GLN A 38 10.04 9.17 24.70
N LYS A 39 10.81 10.26 24.84
CA LYS A 39 10.31 11.52 25.39
C LYS A 39 9.38 12.23 24.42
N ILE A 40 9.70 12.28 23.13
CA ILE A 40 8.82 12.84 22.09
C ILE A 40 7.50 12.05 22.03
N ASP A 41 7.58 10.72 22.02
CA ASP A 41 6.40 9.84 22.07
C ASP A 41 5.63 10.06 23.37
N GLY A 42 6.34 10.16 24.50
CA GLY A 42 5.78 10.42 25.81
C GLY A 42 5.10 11.79 25.93
N ASP A 43 5.64 12.83 25.30
CA ASP A 43 5.07 14.18 25.26
C ASP A 43 3.86 14.25 24.33
N LEU A 44 3.87 13.49 23.23
CA LEU A 44 2.71 13.31 22.35
C LEU A 44 1.58 12.56 23.10
N VAL A 45 1.93 11.51 23.85
CA VAL A 45 1.00 10.78 24.73
C VAL A 45 0.52 11.67 25.88
N ALA A 46 1.39 12.47 26.50
CA ALA A 46 1.01 13.39 27.57
C ALA A 46 0.11 14.53 27.05
N GLY A 47 0.35 15.03 25.84
CA GLY A 47 -0.49 16.01 25.17
C GLY A 47 -1.88 15.44 24.87
N THR A 48 -1.96 14.21 24.34
CA THR A 48 -3.24 13.52 24.12
C THR A 48 -3.95 13.18 25.44
N MET A 49 -3.23 12.78 26.49
CA MET A 49 -3.80 12.55 27.82
C MET A 49 -4.29 13.84 28.48
N THR A 50 -3.53 14.93 28.41
CA THR A 50 -3.94 16.25 28.92
C THR A 50 -5.20 16.73 28.19
N GLY A 51 -5.23 16.56 26.87
CA GLY A 51 -6.44 16.80 26.07
C GLY A 51 -7.64 15.97 26.48
N THR A 52 -7.41 14.68 26.76
CA THR A 52 -8.45 13.76 27.22
C THR A 52 -8.96 14.15 28.61
N ILE A 53 -8.07 14.55 29.53
CA ILE A 53 -8.42 14.99 30.89
C ILE A 53 -9.19 16.31 30.84
N VAL A 54 -8.72 17.30 30.07
CA VAL A 54 -9.42 18.57 29.87
C VAL A 54 -10.78 18.32 29.22
N GLY A 55 -10.85 17.48 28.19
CA GLY A 55 -12.09 17.06 27.56
C GLY A 55 -13.04 16.38 28.54
N ALA A 56 -12.54 15.49 29.40
CA ALA A 56 -13.34 14.83 30.42
C ALA A 56 -13.87 15.80 31.47
N ILE A 57 -13.07 16.76 31.93
CA ILE A 57 -13.50 17.81 32.87
C ILE A 57 -14.58 18.69 32.24
N VAL A 58 -14.38 19.09 30.99
CA VAL A 58 -15.36 19.87 30.22
C VAL A 58 -16.66 19.07 30.06
N CYS A 59 -16.59 17.79 29.70
CA CYS A 59 -17.74 16.89 29.65
C CYS A 59 -18.44 16.77 31.01
N LEU A 60 -17.72 16.62 32.12
CA LEU A 60 -18.29 16.54 33.47
C LEU A 60 -19.02 17.84 33.87
N ILE A 61 -18.42 19.00 33.58
CA ILE A 61 -19.05 20.30 33.79
C ILE A 61 -20.35 20.37 32.98
N PHE A 62 -20.31 19.96 31.71
CA PHE A 62 -21.49 19.93 30.84
C PHE A 62 -22.55 18.95 31.33
N PHE A 63 -22.20 17.75 31.80
CA PHE A 63 -23.14 16.80 32.42
C PHE A 63 -23.77 17.39 33.69
N GLY A 64 -23.02 18.15 34.48
CA GLY A 64 -23.56 18.90 35.62
C GLY A 64 -24.62 19.92 35.20
N PHE A 65 -24.33 20.71 34.15
CA PHE A 65 -25.30 21.65 33.57
C PHE A 65 -26.52 20.94 32.97
N ILE A 66 -26.33 19.80 32.28
CA ILE A 66 -27.41 18.96 31.75
C ILE A 66 -28.32 18.51 32.88
N GLY A 67 -27.76 17.92 33.93
CA GLY A 67 -28.53 17.43 35.07
C GLY A 67 -29.34 18.55 35.74
N LEU A 68 -28.75 19.74 35.89
CA LEU A 68 -29.42 20.89 36.48
C LEU A 68 -30.56 21.40 35.58
N ALA A 69 -30.29 21.59 34.29
CA ALA A 69 -31.27 22.05 33.30
C ALA A 69 -32.41 21.04 33.12
N GLN A 70 -32.09 19.74 33.04
CA GLN A 70 -33.06 18.65 32.99
C GLN A 70 -33.94 18.63 34.24
N THR A 71 -33.37 18.83 35.43
CA THR A 71 -34.14 18.86 36.68
C THR A 71 -35.13 20.03 36.70
N MET A 72 -34.70 21.21 36.24
CA MET A 72 -35.55 22.41 36.15
C MET A 72 -36.68 22.25 35.11
N VAL A 73 -36.37 21.68 33.95
CA VAL A 73 -37.31 21.50 32.84
C VAL A 73 -38.27 20.33 33.11
N ALA A 74 -37.77 19.18 33.55
CA ALA A 74 -38.58 18.02 33.90
C ALA A 74 -39.58 18.32 35.02
N GLY A 75 -39.14 19.07 36.04
CA GLY A 75 -40.02 19.51 37.13
C GLY A 75 -41.18 20.39 36.65
N ARG A 76 -40.99 21.23 35.62
CA ARG A 76 -42.08 22.02 35.01
C ARG A 76 -42.95 21.20 34.07
N LEU A 77 -42.36 20.35 33.23
CA LEU A 77 -43.10 19.56 32.25
C LEU A 77 -44.00 18.51 32.90
N ARG A 78 -43.53 17.86 33.98
CA ARG A 78 -44.26 16.78 34.66
C ARG A 78 -45.46 17.27 35.48
N ARG A 79 -45.52 18.57 35.82
CA ARG A 79 -46.60 19.16 36.62
C ARG A 79 -47.80 19.63 35.79
N GLU A 80 -47.62 19.85 34.48
CA GLU A 80 -48.61 20.61 33.68
C GLU A 80 -49.02 19.94 32.37
N ALA A 81 -48.43 18.80 32.00
CA ALA A 81 -48.72 18.10 30.74
C ALA A 81 -49.18 16.66 30.97
N ALA A 82 -49.92 16.10 29.99
CA ALA A 82 -50.20 14.67 29.94
C ALA A 82 -48.89 13.88 29.92
N VAL A 83 -48.84 12.78 30.68
CA VAL A 83 -47.61 12.00 30.95
C VAL A 83 -46.81 11.69 29.68
N VAL A 84 -47.49 11.26 28.62
CA VAL A 84 -46.86 10.90 27.33
C VAL A 84 -46.27 12.12 26.62
N SER A 85 -47.01 13.23 26.55
CA SER A 85 -46.50 14.46 25.92
C SER A 85 -45.32 15.03 26.70
N GLY A 86 -45.37 14.98 28.04
CA GLY A 86 -44.25 15.43 28.88
C GLY A 86 -42.99 14.59 28.70
N LEU A 87 -43.14 13.27 28.54
CA LEU A 87 -42.03 12.35 28.24
C LEU A 87 -41.40 12.63 26.87
N ILE A 88 -42.21 12.84 25.83
CA ILE A 88 -41.71 13.14 24.48
C ILE A 88 -40.97 14.49 24.48
N SER A 89 -41.56 15.54 25.06
CA SER A 89 -40.91 16.85 25.19
C SER A 89 -39.58 16.77 25.95
N TYR A 90 -39.52 15.96 27.01
CA TYR A 90 -38.31 15.74 27.78
C TYR A 90 -37.23 15.00 26.97
N ALA A 91 -37.61 13.99 26.18
CA ALA A 91 -36.69 13.27 25.31
C ALA A 91 -36.12 14.19 24.21
N CYS A 92 -36.97 14.96 23.52
CA CYS A 92 -36.54 15.94 22.52
C CYS A 92 -35.56 16.96 23.10
N PHE A 93 -35.86 17.53 24.27
CA PHE A 93 -34.97 18.47 24.96
C PHE A 93 -33.62 17.84 25.32
N THR A 94 -33.65 16.62 25.86
CA THR A 94 -32.44 15.90 26.28
C THR A 94 -31.53 15.60 25.09
N ILE A 95 -32.08 15.10 23.98
CA ILE A 95 -31.33 14.79 22.77
C ILE A 95 -30.67 16.06 22.22
N SER A 96 -31.43 17.13 22.02
CA SER A 96 -30.88 18.39 21.48
C SER A 96 -29.84 19.03 22.41
N LEU A 97 -30.02 18.91 23.73
CA LEU A 97 -29.06 19.42 24.70
C LEU A 97 -27.76 18.61 24.69
N ILE A 98 -27.84 17.27 24.65
CA ILE A 98 -26.66 16.40 24.56
C ILE A 98 -25.88 16.70 23.28
N CYS A 99 -26.56 16.80 22.13
CA CYS A 99 -25.90 17.13 20.87
C CYS A 99 -25.21 18.50 20.94
N LEU A 100 -25.89 19.53 21.47
CA LEU A 100 -25.34 20.89 21.54
C LEU A 100 -24.07 20.92 22.41
N LEU A 101 -24.12 20.25 23.55
CA LEU A 101 -23.02 20.24 24.50
C LEU A 101 -21.86 19.37 24.05
N PHE A 102 -22.14 18.28 23.34
CA PHE A 102 -21.09 17.51 22.67
C PHE A 102 -20.35 18.41 21.69
N LEU A 103 -21.04 19.15 20.82
CA LEU A 103 -20.41 20.05 19.86
C LEU A 103 -19.56 21.13 20.55
N VAL A 104 -20.11 21.82 21.56
CA VAL A 104 -19.37 22.87 22.27
C VAL A 104 -18.18 22.27 23.02
N GLY A 105 -18.38 21.16 23.73
CA GLY A 105 -17.33 20.48 24.47
C GLY A 105 -16.22 19.96 23.56
N SER A 106 -16.56 19.28 22.46
CA SER A 106 -15.60 18.77 21.49
C SER A 106 -14.84 19.91 20.82
N ASN A 107 -15.52 20.98 20.41
CA ASN A 107 -14.86 22.10 19.72
C ASN A 107 -13.96 22.92 20.65
N VAL A 108 -14.37 23.16 21.90
CA VAL A 108 -13.51 23.83 22.90
C VAL A 108 -12.29 22.97 23.22
N THR A 109 -12.50 21.66 23.40
CA THR A 109 -11.40 20.71 23.68
C THR A 109 -10.43 20.64 22.50
N SER A 110 -10.94 20.50 21.28
CA SER A 110 -10.12 20.48 20.07
C SER A 110 -9.42 21.82 19.83
N ALA A 111 -10.08 22.96 20.03
CA ALA A 111 -9.45 24.27 19.92
C ALA A 111 -8.36 24.49 20.97
N ALA A 112 -8.55 23.98 22.19
CA ALA A 112 -7.54 24.04 23.25
C ALA A 112 -6.33 23.14 22.97
N LEU A 113 -6.55 22.00 22.31
CA LEU A 113 -5.49 21.04 21.97
C LEU A 113 -4.72 21.41 20.71
N VAL A 114 -5.42 21.90 19.70
CA VAL A 114 -4.94 22.01 18.33
C VAL A 114 -4.76 23.47 17.91
N GLY A 115 -5.38 24.42 18.62
CA GLY A 115 -5.38 25.85 18.29
C GLY A 115 -6.60 26.28 17.47
N SER A 116 -6.63 27.56 17.09
CA SER A 116 -7.79 28.21 16.44
C SER A 116 -8.07 27.74 15.00
N GLY A 117 -7.18 26.96 14.39
CA GLY A 117 -7.31 26.43 13.02
C GLY A 117 -8.05 25.09 12.90
N TYR A 118 -8.69 24.59 13.97
CA TYR A 118 -9.39 23.30 13.92
C TYR A 118 -10.73 23.34 13.15
N ILE A 119 -11.37 24.51 13.04
CA ILE A 119 -12.66 24.66 12.34
C ILE A 119 -12.47 25.61 11.17
N ASP A 120 -12.20 25.05 9.99
CA ASP A 120 -12.06 25.82 8.75
C ASP A 120 -13.43 26.23 8.18
N ARG A 121 -14.49 25.47 8.50
CA ARG A 121 -15.85 25.70 7.99
C ARG A 121 -16.87 25.81 9.13
N TRP A 122 -16.98 27.01 9.70
CA TRP A 122 -17.96 27.33 10.74
C TRP A 122 -19.43 27.16 10.33
N LEU A 123 -19.73 27.01 9.03
CA LEU A 123 -21.10 26.88 8.54
C LEU A 123 -21.81 25.65 9.11
N VAL A 124 -21.18 24.47 9.11
CA VAL A 124 -21.80 23.23 9.59
C VAL A 124 -22.06 23.30 11.11
N PRO A 125 -21.08 23.69 11.96
CA PRO A 125 -21.33 23.95 13.38
C PRO A 125 -22.42 25.00 13.62
N ALA A 126 -22.44 26.10 12.87
CA ALA A 126 -23.42 27.17 13.05
C ALA A 126 -24.85 26.73 12.73
N VAL A 127 -25.05 25.98 11.62
CA VAL A 127 -26.35 25.40 11.24
C VAL A 127 -26.84 24.43 12.31
N PHE A 128 -25.95 23.58 12.82
CA PHE A 128 -26.27 22.66 13.90
C PHE A 128 -26.65 23.38 15.21
N ILE A 129 -25.87 24.39 15.64
CA ILE A 129 -26.16 25.20 16.85
C ILE A 129 -27.54 25.84 16.72
N ALA A 130 -27.85 26.43 15.56
CA ALA A 130 -29.15 27.04 15.30
C ALA A 130 -30.28 26.01 15.41
N ALA A 131 -30.12 24.82 14.82
CA ALA A 131 -31.12 23.74 14.90
C ALA A 131 -31.35 23.27 16.34
N ALA A 132 -30.29 23.06 17.11
CA ALA A 132 -30.37 22.64 18.51
C ALA A 132 -31.03 23.70 19.39
N LEU A 133 -30.70 24.98 19.19
CA LEU A 133 -31.33 26.10 19.92
C LEU A 133 -32.83 26.20 19.60
N VAL A 134 -33.22 26.04 18.33
CA VAL A 134 -34.63 26.03 17.93
C VAL A 134 -35.38 24.87 18.60
N ALA A 135 -34.79 23.67 18.66
CA ALA A 135 -35.40 22.53 19.34
C ALA A 135 -35.56 22.77 20.84
N ILE A 136 -34.55 23.35 21.50
CA ILE A 136 -34.61 23.73 22.92
C ILE A 136 -35.71 24.78 23.15
N VAL A 137 -35.78 25.82 22.32
CA VAL A 137 -36.82 26.86 22.40
C VAL A 137 -38.21 26.27 22.16
N ALA A 138 -38.36 25.34 21.21
CA ALA A 138 -39.63 24.67 20.93
C ALA A 138 -40.18 23.94 22.17
N VAL A 139 -39.30 23.25 22.91
CA VAL A 139 -39.69 22.60 24.17
C VAL A 139 -39.97 23.63 25.27
N GLN A 140 -39.12 24.64 25.45
CA GLN A 140 -39.30 25.66 26.49
C GLN A 140 -40.58 26.50 26.29
N ARG A 141 -40.90 26.86 25.05
CA ARG A 141 -42.10 27.61 24.67
C ARG A 141 -43.33 26.72 24.52
N ARG A 142 -43.20 25.40 24.74
CA ARG A 142 -44.28 24.41 24.67
C ARG A 142 -45.00 24.44 23.33
N TRP A 143 -44.23 24.45 22.24
CA TRP A 143 -44.80 24.30 20.91
C TRP A 143 -45.48 22.93 20.77
N TRP A 144 -46.29 22.78 19.72
CA TRP A 144 -46.98 21.51 19.43
C TRP A 144 -45.97 20.35 19.34
N VAL A 145 -46.29 19.19 19.94
CA VAL A 145 -45.35 18.06 20.09
C VAL A 145 -44.69 17.65 18.78
N PRO A 146 -45.40 17.53 17.64
CA PRO A 146 -44.77 17.27 16.34
C PRO A 146 -43.71 18.31 15.94
N VAL A 147 -43.89 19.59 16.28
CA VAL A 147 -42.87 20.62 16.02
C VAL A 147 -41.63 20.37 16.87
N GLN A 148 -41.79 19.95 18.13
CA GLN A 148 -40.66 19.59 18.99
C GLN A 148 -39.91 18.37 18.45
N VAL A 149 -40.64 17.35 17.98
CA VAL A 149 -40.05 16.14 17.37
C VAL A 149 -39.29 16.49 16.10
N VAL A 150 -39.89 17.28 15.19
CA VAL A 150 -39.26 17.68 13.93
C VAL A 150 -37.99 18.49 14.18
N THR A 151 -38.03 19.47 15.08
CA THR A 151 -36.86 20.29 15.41
C THR A 151 -35.75 19.48 16.07
N ALA A 152 -36.10 18.52 16.95
CA ALA A 152 -35.13 17.58 17.52
C ALA A 152 -34.51 16.65 16.47
N MET A 153 -35.30 16.16 15.52
CA MET A 153 -34.80 15.34 14.40
C MET A 153 -33.86 16.13 13.49
N ILE A 154 -34.17 17.39 13.16
CA ILE A 154 -33.28 18.26 12.39
C ILE A 154 -31.96 18.46 13.14
N SER A 155 -32.02 18.68 14.46
CA SER A 155 -30.81 18.78 15.31
C SER A 155 -29.99 17.49 15.29
N LEU A 156 -30.62 16.32 15.28
CA LEU A 156 -29.92 15.03 15.22
C LEU A 156 -29.27 14.78 13.85
N VAL A 157 -29.98 15.05 12.75
CA VAL A 157 -29.44 14.88 11.40
C VAL A 157 -28.27 15.84 11.13
N THR A 158 -28.37 17.09 11.60
CA THR A 158 -27.27 18.05 11.49
C THR A 158 -26.08 17.69 12.39
N PHE A 159 -26.32 17.04 13.54
CA PHE A 159 -25.28 16.46 14.37
C PHE A 159 -24.56 15.30 13.69
N GLU A 160 -25.31 14.36 13.10
CA GLU A 160 -24.74 13.24 12.34
C GLU A 160 -23.93 13.74 11.15
N TRP A 161 -24.42 14.75 10.42
CA TRP A 161 -23.68 15.40 9.34
C TRP A 161 -22.37 16.04 9.86
N PHE A 162 -22.42 16.72 11.01
CA PHE A 162 -21.21 17.27 11.64
C PHE A 162 -20.18 16.19 11.96
N ILE A 163 -20.58 15.08 12.60
CA ILE A 163 -19.70 13.96 12.94
C ILE A 163 -19.11 13.34 11.67
N TYR A 164 -19.94 13.09 10.66
CA TYR A 164 -19.48 12.53 9.41
C TYR A 164 -18.41 13.42 8.74
N GLU A 165 -18.70 14.72 8.60
CA GLU A 165 -17.79 15.65 7.93
C GLU A 165 -16.50 15.86 8.72
N HIS A 166 -16.58 16.11 10.05
CA HIS A 166 -15.42 16.55 10.84
C HIS A 166 -14.65 15.43 11.54
N TRP A 167 -15.24 14.24 11.74
CA TRP A 167 -14.59 13.14 12.44
C TRP A 167 -14.32 11.93 11.54
N TYR A 168 -15.21 11.63 10.60
CA TYR A 168 -15.02 10.49 9.71
C TYR A 168 -14.35 10.87 8.39
N SER A 169 -14.64 12.05 7.84
CA SER A 169 -14.10 12.44 6.53
C SER A 169 -12.73 13.14 6.62
N GLU A 170 -12.36 13.68 7.79
CA GLU A 170 -11.07 14.35 8.00
C GLU A 170 -10.43 13.88 9.31
N PRO A 171 -9.15 13.48 9.34
CA PRO A 171 -8.42 13.23 10.58
C PRO A 171 -7.99 14.58 11.18
N ALA A 172 -8.98 15.39 11.54
CA ALA A 172 -8.82 16.83 11.85
C ALA A 172 -7.71 17.18 12.87
N PRO A 173 -7.44 16.40 13.94
CA PRO A 173 -6.35 16.73 14.88
C PRO A 173 -4.96 16.62 14.23
N ALA A 174 -4.75 15.60 13.40
CA ALA A 174 -3.45 15.32 12.81
C ALA A 174 -3.14 16.27 11.65
N VAL A 175 -4.14 16.60 10.81
CA VAL A 175 -3.99 17.62 9.75
C VAL A 175 -3.60 18.95 10.36
N ALA A 176 -4.32 19.40 11.39
CA ALA A 176 -4.12 20.72 11.97
C ALA A 176 -2.79 20.83 12.72
N VAL A 177 -2.32 19.75 13.39
CA VAL A 177 -0.96 19.70 13.95
C VAL A 177 0.09 19.83 12.85
N VAL A 178 -0.09 19.14 11.72
CA VAL A 178 0.83 19.23 10.58
C VAL A 178 0.80 20.61 9.94
N LEU A 179 -0.37 21.23 9.77
CA LEU A 179 -0.51 22.60 9.25
C LEU A 179 0.14 23.62 10.20
N ALA A 180 -0.07 23.50 11.51
CA ALA A 180 0.62 24.34 12.49
C ALA A 180 2.15 24.18 12.43
N ASN A 181 2.65 22.99 12.12
CA ASN A 181 4.08 22.77 11.90
C ASN A 181 4.59 23.39 10.59
N VAL A 182 3.76 23.40 9.54
CA VAL A 182 4.05 24.13 8.29
C VAL A 182 4.18 25.63 8.58
N ASP A 183 3.20 26.22 9.26
CA ASP A 183 3.21 27.66 9.59
C ASP A 183 4.43 28.01 10.44
N LYS A 184 4.71 27.24 11.50
CA LYS A 184 5.90 27.42 12.32
C LYS A 184 7.21 27.28 11.52
N ALA A 185 7.26 26.40 10.53
CA ALA A 185 8.45 26.25 9.69
C ALA A 185 8.62 27.43 8.73
N GLN A 186 7.53 27.94 8.15
CA GLN A 186 7.53 29.15 7.32
C GLN A 186 7.97 30.38 8.11
N ASP A 187 7.45 30.55 9.33
CA ASP A 187 7.84 31.64 10.22
C ASP A 187 9.34 31.58 10.55
N ARG A 188 9.88 30.38 10.79
CA ARG A 188 11.33 30.21 11.02
C ARG A 188 12.16 30.63 9.81
N ILE A 189 11.77 30.23 8.60
CA ILE A 189 12.49 30.57 7.36
C ILE A 189 12.62 32.09 7.20
N ALA A 190 11.61 32.86 7.59
CA ALA A 190 11.65 34.32 7.50
C ALA A 190 12.68 34.99 8.43
N THR A 191 13.15 34.28 9.48
CA THR A 191 13.99 34.85 10.54
C THR A 191 15.28 34.08 10.79
N THR A 192 15.62 33.08 9.96
CA THR A 192 16.66 32.09 10.27
C THR A 192 18.05 32.41 9.72
N ASP A 193 19.07 32.03 10.48
CA ASP A 193 20.47 31.95 10.04
C ASP A 193 20.83 30.57 9.42
N HIS A 194 19.88 29.61 9.42
CA HIS A 194 20.08 28.23 8.96
C HIS A 194 19.03 27.80 7.92
N PRO A 195 18.97 28.48 6.75
CA PRO A 195 17.91 28.31 5.76
C PRO A 195 17.76 26.87 5.27
N ARG A 196 18.88 26.16 5.03
CA ARG A 196 18.89 24.75 4.62
C ARG A 196 18.08 23.84 5.55
N ARG A 197 18.31 23.97 6.86
CA ARG A 197 17.65 23.14 7.88
C ARG A 197 16.15 23.45 7.96
N ASP A 198 15.79 24.73 7.90
CA ASP A 198 14.38 25.13 8.02
C ASP A 198 13.57 24.81 6.77
N PHE A 199 14.16 24.92 5.57
CA PHE A 199 13.55 24.43 4.34
C PHE A 199 13.34 22.91 4.36
N LEU A 200 14.27 22.12 4.91
CA LEU A 200 14.05 20.69 5.15
C LEU A 200 12.95 20.41 6.17
N SER A 201 12.85 21.21 7.22
CA SER A 201 11.75 21.09 8.19
C SER A 201 10.40 21.40 7.55
N LEU A 202 10.34 22.40 6.66
CA LEU A 202 9.15 22.74 5.90
C LEU A 202 8.79 21.61 4.93
N ALA A 203 9.79 21.08 4.22
CA ALA A 203 9.61 19.94 3.32
C ALA A 203 9.02 18.73 4.03
N ARG A 204 9.58 18.34 5.18
CA ARG A 204 9.09 17.22 6.00
C ARG A 204 7.65 17.47 6.49
N SER A 205 7.31 18.70 6.84
CA SER A 205 5.94 19.05 7.29
C SER A 205 4.94 18.95 6.14
N HIS A 206 5.28 19.44 4.95
CA HIS A 206 4.48 19.26 3.75
C HIS A 206 4.36 17.79 3.32
N ALA A 207 5.43 17.01 3.45
CA ALA A 207 5.42 15.57 3.18
C ALA A 207 4.50 14.82 4.15
N ALA A 208 4.55 15.14 5.45
CA ALA A 208 3.63 14.58 6.44
C ALA A 208 2.17 14.91 6.10
N HIS A 209 1.90 16.13 5.59
CA HIS A 209 0.56 16.53 5.17
C HIS A 209 0.07 15.68 3.98
N ALA A 210 0.91 15.51 2.96
CA ALA A 210 0.60 14.66 1.82
C ALA A 210 0.37 13.19 2.22
N GLY A 211 1.23 12.64 3.07
CA GLY A 211 1.09 11.27 3.58
C GLY A 211 -0.24 11.08 4.30
N LEU A 212 -0.60 12.01 5.18
CA LEU A 212 -1.84 11.96 5.92
C LEU A 212 -3.08 12.03 5.01
N MET A 213 -3.08 12.90 3.99
CA MET A 213 -4.18 12.99 3.01
C MET A 213 -4.36 11.69 2.23
N ARG A 214 -3.26 11.00 1.92
CA ARG A 214 -3.31 9.68 1.30
C ARG A 214 -3.87 8.62 2.25
N ASP A 215 -3.43 8.60 3.50
CA ASP A 215 -3.82 7.60 4.49
C ASP A 215 -5.32 7.68 4.83
N VAL A 216 -5.94 8.85 4.66
CA VAL A 216 -7.40 9.04 4.81
C VAL A 216 -8.19 8.91 3.51
N GLY A 217 -7.58 8.33 2.48
CA GLY A 217 -8.25 8.03 1.22
C GLY A 217 -8.60 9.25 0.38
N LYS A 218 -7.95 10.41 0.62
CA LYS A 218 -8.09 11.64 -0.18
C LYS A 218 -6.80 11.95 -0.95
N PRO A 219 -6.29 11.04 -1.80
CA PRO A 219 -4.95 11.19 -2.37
C PRO A 219 -4.86 12.33 -3.43
N HIS A 220 -5.99 12.74 -4.02
CA HIS A 220 -6.06 13.95 -4.86
C HIS A 220 -5.70 15.24 -4.09
N LEU A 221 -5.95 15.29 -2.77
CA LEU A 221 -5.54 16.40 -1.91
C LEU A 221 -4.07 16.29 -1.45
N ALA A 222 -3.45 15.11 -1.59
CA ALA A 222 -2.05 14.90 -1.22
C ALA A 222 -1.06 15.51 -2.24
N LEU A 223 -1.53 15.76 -3.47
CA LEU A 223 -0.69 16.22 -4.56
C LEU A 223 -0.04 17.59 -4.29
N GLN A 224 -0.85 18.60 -3.95
CA GLN A 224 -0.35 19.95 -3.73
C GLN A 224 0.63 20.03 -2.54
N PRO A 225 0.36 19.42 -1.36
CA PRO A 225 1.34 19.35 -0.28
C PRO A 225 2.62 18.62 -0.70
N ALA A 226 2.53 17.53 -1.47
CA ALA A 226 3.73 16.82 -1.93
C ALA A 226 4.57 17.68 -2.89
N GLN A 227 3.95 18.49 -3.75
CA GLN A 227 4.66 19.43 -4.65
C GLN A 227 5.40 20.50 -3.83
N ARG A 228 4.72 21.07 -2.82
CA ARG A 228 5.33 22.04 -1.90
C ARG A 228 6.47 21.42 -1.09
N ALA A 229 6.33 20.14 -0.71
CA ALA A 229 7.40 19.41 -0.05
C ALA A 229 8.64 19.32 -0.95
N LEU A 230 8.45 18.93 -2.23
CA LEU A 230 9.55 18.80 -3.18
C LEU A 230 10.22 20.14 -3.46
N GLN A 231 9.43 21.20 -3.63
CA GLN A 231 9.94 22.56 -3.78
C GLN A 231 10.80 22.97 -2.58
N ALA A 232 10.34 22.73 -1.36
CA ALA A 232 11.08 23.06 -0.15
C ALA A 232 12.38 22.25 0.00
N VAL A 233 12.43 20.97 -0.41
CA VAL A 233 13.70 20.22 -0.44
C VAL A 233 14.65 20.77 -1.48
N ASN A 234 14.14 21.17 -2.65
CA ASN A 234 14.97 21.75 -3.69
C ASN A 234 15.60 23.07 -3.23
N GLU A 235 14.82 23.93 -2.58
CA GLU A 235 15.32 25.16 -1.96
C GLU A 235 16.38 24.86 -0.90
N ALA A 236 16.17 23.85 -0.05
CA ALA A 236 17.17 23.43 0.93
C ALA A 236 18.51 23.03 0.28
N ALA A 237 18.47 22.41 -0.91
CA ALA A 237 19.66 22.01 -1.65
C ALA A 237 20.47 23.18 -2.22
N GLU A 238 19.84 24.35 -2.43
CA GLU A 238 20.51 25.55 -2.94
C GLU A 238 21.36 26.25 -1.86
N HIS A 239 21.07 25.98 -0.59
CA HIS A 239 21.81 26.54 0.53
C HIS A 239 22.97 25.63 0.96
N PRO A 240 24.16 26.17 1.25
CA PRO A 240 25.27 25.37 1.73
C PRO A 240 24.99 24.83 3.15
N PRO A 241 25.65 23.75 3.55
CA PRO A 241 25.65 23.31 4.93
C PRO A 241 26.31 24.38 5.82
N VAL A 242 25.58 24.98 6.77
CA VAL A 242 26.09 26.02 7.69
C VAL A 242 26.05 25.55 9.15
N GLY A 243 27.22 25.58 9.79
CA GLY A 243 27.39 25.29 11.22
C GLY A 243 27.66 23.81 11.54
N PRO A 244 27.92 23.48 12.82
CA PRO A 244 28.22 22.11 13.25
C PRO A 244 27.04 21.13 13.14
N PHE A 245 25.81 21.63 13.00
CA PHE A 245 24.59 20.83 12.73
C PHE A 245 24.09 20.97 11.31
N ALA A 246 24.99 21.29 10.39
CA ALA A 246 24.63 21.49 9.01
C ALA A 246 24.07 20.20 8.40
N THR A 247 22.90 20.31 7.79
CA THR A 247 22.31 19.16 7.12
C THR A 247 23.18 18.74 5.94
N SER A 248 23.62 17.48 5.90
CA SER A 248 24.47 16.96 4.83
C SER A 248 23.77 16.96 3.47
N ASP A 249 24.54 16.85 2.39
CA ASP A 249 24.00 16.63 1.04
C ASP A 249 23.26 15.29 0.94
N ASP A 250 23.72 14.28 1.69
CA ASP A 250 23.07 12.97 1.76
C ASP A 250 21.68 13.04 2.38
N GLU A 251 21.50 13.78 3.47
CA GLU A 251 20.18 13.97 4.11
C GLU A 251 19.19 14.72 3.19
N VAL A 252 19.68 15.70 2.41
CA VAL A 252 18.87 16.40 1.41
C VAL A 252 18.48 15.45 0.28
N ALA A 253 19.42 14.65 -0.21
CA ALA A 253 19.17 13.67 -1.26
C ALA A 253 18.18 12.58 -0.82
N GLU A 254 18.29 12.07 0.42
CA GLU A 254 17.34 11.11 1.00
C GLU A 254 15.94 11.72 1.17
N SER A 255 15.86 12.95 1.68
CA SER A 255 14.58 13.67 1.81
C SER A 255 13.93 13.90 0.45
N ARG A 256 14.71 14.29 -0.56
CA ARG A 256 14.25 14.47 -1.95
C ARG A 256 13.68 13.16 -2.49
N ARG A 257 14.41 12.04 -2.36
CA ARG A 257 13.98 10.72 -2.82
C ARG A 257 12.65 10.29 -2.17
N SER A 258 12.54 10.44 -0.86
CA SER A 258 11.33 10.08 -0.11
C SER A 258 10.12 10.92 -0.55
N ILE A 259 10.32 12.23 -0.74
CA ILE A 259 9.26 13.17 -1.13
C ILE A 259 8.87 12.99 -2.59
N SER A 260 9.82 12.77 -3.50
CA SER A 260 9.56 12.44 -4.90
C SER A 260 8.72 11.17 -5.02
N THR A 261 8.99 10.15 -4.19
CA THR A 261 8.17 8.93 -4.11
C THR A 261 6.73 9.24 -3.66
N LEU A 262 6.58 10.04 -2.61
CA LEU A 262 5.25 10.45 -2.12
C LEU A 262 4.47 11.27 -3.15
N LEU A 263 5.15 12.19 -3.85
CA LEU A 263 4.57 13.00 -4.89
C LEU A 263 4.11 12.14 -6.08
N ALA A 264 4.95 11.22 -6.53
CA ALA A 264 4.63 10.24 -7.55
C ALA A 264 3.37 9.42 -7.21
N LEU A 265 3.28 8.89 -5.99
CA LEU A 265 2.10 8.15 -5.53
C LEU A 265 0.85 9.04 -5.47
N SER A 266 1.00 10.30 -5.05
CA SER A 266 -0.10 11.26 -5.02
C SER A 266 -0.56 11.68 -6.43
N ALA A 267 0.36 11.78 -7.37
CA ALA A 267 0.08 12.14 -8.76
C ALA A 267 -0.59 11.00 -9.53
N SER A 268 -0.19 9.74 -9.25
CA SER A 268 -0.79 8.55 -9.87
C SER A 268 -2.29 8.41 -9.60
N SER A 269 -2.73 8.84 -8.43
CA SER A 269 -4.13 8.77 -8.00
C SER A 269 -4.93 10.02 -8.38
N GLY A 270 -4.25 11.14 -8.66
CA GLY A 270 -4.86 12.39 -9.12
C GLY A 270 -4.92 12.55 -10.65
N GLY A 271 -4.27 11.67 -11.42
CA GLY A 271 -4.28 11.69 -12.89
C GLY A 271 -3.53 12.86 -13.53
N GLN A 272 -2.58 13.51 -12.81
CA GLN A 272 -1.88 14.70 -13.29
C GLN A 272 -0.54 14.37 -13.95
N ARG A 273 -0.54 14.35 -15.29
CA ARG A 273 0.57 13.98 -16.17
C ARG A 273 1.88 14.78 -15.92
N GLU A 274 1.82 16.10 -15.92
CA GLU A 274 2.98 16.99 -15.71
C GLU A 274 3.61 16.87 -14.31
N SER A 275 2.79 16.52 -13.30
CA SER A 275 3.29 16.34 -11.94
C SER A 275 4.08 15.03 -11.80
N ILE A 276 3.80 14.02 -12.62
CA ILE A 276 4.53 12.74 -12.60
C ILE A 276 5.93 12.92 -13.17
N GLU A 277 6.06 13.62 -14.30
CA GLU A 277 7.36 13.89 -14.95
C GLU A 277 8.31 14.72 -14.06
N SER A 278 7.79 15.78 -13.43
CA SER A 278 8.59 16.59 -12.50
C SER A 278 9.01 15.85 -11.22
N SER A 279 8.27 14.81 -10.82
CA SER A 279 8.58 13.95 -9.66
C SER A 279 9.70 12.94 -9.93
N LEU A 280 9.91 12.58 -11.19
CA LEU A 280 10.84 11.53 -11.62
C LEU A 280 12.30 11.99 -11.61
N VAL A 281 12.54 13.30 -11.60
CA VAL A 281 13.91 13.86 -11.67
C VAL A 281 14.71 13.42 -10.44
N GLY A 282 15.67 12.51 -10.67
CA GLY A 282 16.56 11.98 -9.64
C GLY A 282 16.01 10.81 -8.82
N LEU A 283 14.83 10.27 -9.18
CA LEU A 283 14.29 9.07 -8.53
C LEU A 283 15.00 7.82 -9.07
N ARG A 284 15.55 7.00 -8.17
CA ARG A 284 16.08 5.66 -8.51
C ARG A 284 15.16 4.60 -7.92
N LEU A 285 14.72 3.62 -8.73
CA LEU A 285 13.91 2.51 -8.20
C LEU A 285 14.65 1.75 -7.10
N ALA A 286 15.97 1.54 -7.27
CA ALA A 286 16.81 0.83 -6.30
C ALA A 286 16.74 1.43 -4.88
N ASP A 287 16.49 2.74 -4.77
CA ASP A 287 16.45 3.46 -3.49
C ASP A 287 15.10 3.35 -2.78
N VAL A 288 14.04 2.95 -3.49
CA VAL A 288 12.74 2.68 -2.91
C VAL A 288 12.78 1.28 -2.31
N SER A 289 12.97 1.14 -1.00
CA SER A 289 13.09 -0.18 -0.36
C SER A 289 11.80 -1.03 -0.46
N ASP A 290 10.65 -0.39 -0.60
CA ASP A 290 9.35 -1.05 -0.67
C ASP A 290 8.98 -1.45 -2.11
N ASN A 291 8.96 -2.76 -2.37
CA ASN A 291 8.58 -3.31 -3.67
C ASN A 291 7.13 -2.97 -4.07
N SER A 292 6.21 -2.87 -3.09
CA SER A 292 4.81 -2.50 -3.36
C SER A 292 4.69 -1.07 -3.89
N VAL A 293 5.55 -0.18 -3.39
CA VAL A 293 5.63 1.21 -3.84
C VAL A 293 6.21 1.26 -5.25
N ARG A 294 7.28 0.50 -5.55
CA ARG A 294 7.83 0.40 -6.92
C ARG A 294 6.77 -0.07 -7.91
N LYS A 295 6.04 -1.14 -7.57
CA LYS A 295 4.97 -1.71 -8.40
C LYS A 295 3.85 -0.69 -8.66
N THR A 296 3.37 -0.03 -7.61
CA THR A 296 2.34 1.03 -7.72
C THR A 296 2.81 2.16 -8.63
N PHE A 297 4.07 2.55 -8.51
CA PHE A 297 4.65 3.61 -9.30
C PHE A 297 4.79 3.25 -10.77
N VAL A 298 5.35 2.09 -11.08
CA VAL A 298 5.51 1.62 -12.47
C VAL A 298 4.15 1.40 -13.14
N ARG A 299 3.15 0.92 -12.38
CA ARG A 299 1.75 0.86 -12.86
C ARG A 299 1.23 2.24 -13.25
N ALA A 300 1.46 3.27 -12.45
CA ALA A 300 1.06 4.64 -12.77
C ALA A 300 1.73 5.18 -14.05
N LEU A 301 3.02 4.90 -14.24
CA LEU A 301 3.73 5.25 -15.47
C LEU A 301 3.13 4.53 -16.69
N GLY A 302 2.71 3.27 -16.52
CA GLY A 302 1.98 2.51 -17.53
C GLY A 302 0.64 3.14 -17.92
N VAL A 303 -0.16 3.58 -16.93
CA VAL A 303 -1.44 4.29 -17.16
C VAL A 303 -1.24 5.49 -18.08
N HIS A 304 -0.16 6.25 -17.89
CA HIS A 304 0.10 7.50 -18.59
C HIS A 304 1.01 7.40 -19.83
N ASP A 305 1.39 6.19 -20.25
CA ASP A 305 2.23 5.94 -21.44
C ASP A 305 3.64 6.54 -21.35
N TYR A 306 4.37 6.18 -20.29
CA TYR A 306 5.75 6.63 -20.03
C TYR A 306 6.80 5.52 -20.17
N PRO A 307 6.98 4.95 -21.37
CA PRO A 307 7.88 3.81 -21.56
C PRO A 307 9.35 4.17 -21.31
N ASP A 308 9.80 5.35 -21.74
CA ASP A 308 11.19 5.78 -21.59
C ASP A 308 11.57 5.91 -20.10
N GLN A 309 10.67 6.46 -19.28
CA GLN A 309 10.88 6.59 -17.84
C GLN A 309 10.89 5.22 -17.14
N ILE A 310 10.04 4.29 -17.57
CA ILE A 310 10.06 2.92 -17.03
C ILE A 310 11.40 2.24 -17.37
N VAL A 311 11.90 2.42 -18.60
CA VAL A 311 13.21 1.91 -19.03
C VAL A 311 14.33 2.52 -18.21
N ASP A 312 14.40 3.85 -18.12
CA ASP A 312 15.43 4.57 -17.36
C ASP A 312 15.48 4.15 -15.88
N LEU A 313 14.31 3.94 -15.28
CA LEU A 313 14.20 3.50 -13.89
C LEU A 313 14.65 2.05 -13.69
N THR A 314 14.32 1.16 -14.63
CA THR A 314 14.66 -0.26 -14.53
C THR A 314 16.09 -0.58 -14.96
N LEU A 315 16.71 0.24 -15.82
CA LEU A 315 18.13 0.12 -16.20
C LEU A 315 19.08 0.35 -15.01
N GLN A 316 18.61 1.03 -13.97
CA GLN A 316 19.36 1.26 -12.73
C GLN A 316 19.33 0.06 -11.78
N MET A 317 18.52 -0.97 -12.07
CA MET A 317 18.45 -2.17 -11.27
C MET A 317 19.59 -3.12 -11.64
N ASP A 318 20.14 -3.80 -10.62
CA ASP A 318 21.01 -4.94 -10.87
C ASP A 318 20.23 -6.02 -11.63
N VAL A 319 20.86 -6.64 -12.62
CA VAL A 319 20.31 -7.75 -13.42
C VAL A 319 21.28 -8.92 -13.52
N SER A 320 22.26 -8.97 -12.61
CA SER A 320 23.26 -10.04 -12.56
C SER A 320 22.69 -11.38 -12.11
N THR A 321 21.49 -11.39 -11.52
CA THR A 321 20.82 -12.62 -11.05
C THR A 321 19.44 -12.78 -11.69
N TYR A 322 18.99 -14.02 -11.78
CA TYR A 322 17.63 -14.35 -12.22
C TYR A 322 16.55 -13.64 -11.37
N GLU A 323 16.73 -13.56 -10.06
CA GLU A 323 15.77 -12.89 -9.16
C GLU A 323 15.67 -11.39 -9.48
N SER A 324 16.81 -10.75 -9.73
CA SER A 324 16.81 -9.33 -10.11
C SER A 324 16.19 -9.11 -11.50
N LEU A 325 16.42 -10.00 -12.46
CA LEU A 325 15.73 -10.00 -13.76
C LEU A 325 14.22 -10.21 -13.62
N GLN A 326 13.81 -11.11 -12.73
CA GLN A 326 12.40 -11.36 -12.41
C GLN A 326 11.74 -10.12 -11.82
N ASN A 327 12.45 -9.37 -10.95
CA ASN A 327 11.95 -8.10 -10.45
C ASN A 327 11.72 -7.07 -11.56
N VAL A 328 12.62 -6.97 -12.54
CA VAL A 328 12.41 -6.09 -13.71
C VAL A 328 11.18 -6.53 -14.51
N ARG A 329 11.04 -7.83 -14.75
CA ARG A 329 9.87 -8.37 -15.46
C ARG A 329 8.56 -8.13 -14.72
N ASP A 330 8.54 -8.32 -13.41
CA ASP A 330 7.39 -8.03 -12.54
C ASP A 330 6.95 -6.57 -12.66
N LEU A 331 7.92 -5.64 -12.69
CA LEU A 331 7.64 -4.23 -12.91
C LEU A 331 7.05 -3.97 -14.29
N PHE A 332 7.55 -4.64 -15.34
CA PHE A 332 6.99 -4.51 -16.69
C PHE A 332 5.56 -5.06 -16.75
N ALA A 333 5.26 -6.14 -16.03
CA ALA A 333 3.91 -6.67 -15.90
C ALA A 333 2.97 -5.66 -15.19
N GLU A 334 3.44 -4.97 -14.15
CA GLU A 334 2.66 -3.89 -13.49
C GLU A 334 2.44 -2.68 -14.42
N ALA A 335 3.46 -2.27 -15.15
CA ALA A 335 3.35 -1.23 -16.18
C ALA A 335 2.32 -1.62 -17.23
N GLY A 336 2.36 -2.86 -17.71
CA GLY A 336 1.36 -3.42 -18.63
C GLY A 336 -0.05 -3.39 -18.05
N ARG A 337 -0.22 -3.77 -16.76
CA ARG A 337 -1.52 -3.66 -16.06
C ARG A 337 -2.03 -2.23 -16.06
N GLY A 338 -1.20 -1.27 -15.68
CA GLY A 338 -1.56 0.15 -15.71
C GLY A 338 -1.93 0.62 -17.11
N ARG A 339 -1.18 0.20 -18.14
CA ARG A 339 -1.51 0.52 -19.53
C ARG A 339 -2.86 -0.06 -19.97
N SER A 340 -3.19 -1.27 -19.52
CA SER A 340 -4.47 -1.90 -19.85
C SER A 340 -5.67 -1.15 -19.29
N GLU A 341 -5.51 -0.48 -18.14
CA GLU A 341 -6.56 0.34 -17.51
C GLU A 341 -6.89 1.59 -18.33
N SER A 342 -5.91 2.18 -19.03
CA SER A 342 -6.12 3.40 -19.81
C SER A 342 -6.38 3.17 -21.30
N ALA A 343 -5.75 2.15 -21.91
CA ALA A 343 -5.72 1.97 -23.36
C ALA A 343 -6.32 0.63 -23.86
N GLY A 344 -6.76 -0.26 -22.97
CA GLY A 344 -7.42 -1.51 -23.35
C GLY A 344 -6.56 -2.43 -24.23
N ALA A 345 -7.07 -2.79 -25.41
CA ALA A 345 -6.58 -3.90 -26.25
C ALA A 345 -5.17 -3.74 -26.87
N HIS A 346 -4.55 -2.55 -26.80
CA HIS A 346 -3.22 -2.30 -27.37
C HIS A 346 -2.04 -2.55 -26.42
N THR A 347 -2.29 -3.23 -25.29
CA THR A 347 -1.29 -3.42 -24.23
C THR A 347 -0.15 -4.37 -24.63
N GLY A 348 -0.42 -5.39 -25.45
CA GLY A 348 0.59 -6.39 -25.85
C GLY A 348 1.71 -5.80 -26.71
N ASP A 349 1.36 -5.06 -27.77
CA ASP A 349 2.34 -4.38 -28.63
C ASP A 349 3.14 -3.33 -27.85
N TRP A 350 2.47 -2.63 -26.94
CA TRP A 350 3.11 -1.65 -26.07
C TRP A 350 4.16 -2.30 -25.16
N LEU A 351 3.80 -3.41 -24.50
CA LEU A 351 4.70 -4.13 -23.61
C LEU A 351 5.90 -4.72 -24.37
N ARG A 352 5.69 -5.20 -25.60
CA ARG A 352 6.76 -5.66 -26.48
C ARG A 352 7.74 -4.55 -26.85
N ARG A 353 7.23 -3.35 -27.17
CA ARG A 353 8.10 -2.19 -27.44
C ARG A 353 8.89 -1.78 -26.20
N LEU A 354 8.24 -1.74 -25.03
CA LEU A 354 8.90 -1.44 -23.76
C LEU A 354 10.04 -2.43 -23.47
N ALA A 355 9.76 -3.73 -23.59
CA ALA A 355 10.74 -4.78 -23.37
C ALA A 355 11.92 -4.68 -24.36
N SER A 356 11.65 -4.36 -25.63
CA SER A 356 12.68 -4.16 -26.65
C SER A 356 13.57 -2.96 -26.33
N GLN A 357 12.97 -1.81 -25.99
CA GLN A 357 13.72 -0.60 -25.62
C GLN A 357 14.66 -0.86 -24.45
N TYR A 358 14.18 -1.55 -23.42
CA TYR A 358 15.00 -1.93 -22.27
C TYR A 358 16.14 -2.88 -22.67
N ALA A 359 15.83 -3.94 -23.41
CA ALA A 359 16.83 -4.92 -23.84
C ALA A 359 17.91 -4.27 -24.71
N ASP A 360 17.53 -3.35 -25.59
CA ASP A 360 18.47 -2.65 -26.48
C ASP A 360 19.38 -1.67 -25.73
N ALA A 361 18.84 -1.01 -24.71
CA ALA A 361 19.57 -0.08 -23.85
C ALA A 361 20.45 -0.78 -22.80
N ASN A 362 20.18 -2.05 -22.47
CA ASN A 362 20.97 -2.81 -21.52
C ASN A 362 22.26 -3.36 -22.17
N GLU A 363 23.38 -2.68 -21.91
CA GLU A 363 24.69 -3.05 -22.45
C GLU A 363 25.20 -4.41 -21.95
N ALA A 364 24.68 -4.92 -20.83
CA ALA A 364 25.07 -6.23 -20.30
C ALA A 364 24.50 -7.39 -21.13
N PHE A 365 23.46 -7.17 -21.93
CA PHE A 365 22.82 -8.23 -22.70
C PHE A 365 23.49 -8.41 -24.07
N THR A 366 23.86 -9.66 -24.36
CA THR A 366 24.20 -10.10 -25.72
C THR A 366 23.00 -9.98 -26.66
N ILE A 367 23.23 -9.92 -27.98
CA ILE A 367 22.14 -9.84 -28.99
C ILE A 367 21.09 -10.94 -28.78
N LYS A 368 21.53 -12.18 -28.52
CA LYS A 368 20.64 -13.32 -28.26
C LYS A 368 19.83 -13.15 -26.97
N GLN A 369 20.46 -12.65 -25.91
CA GLN A 369 19.77 -12.37 -24.64
C GLN A 369 18.71 -11.28 -24.78
N ARG A 370 18.94 -10.27 -25.62
CA ARG A 370 17.95 -9.22 -25.88
C ARG A 370 16.67 -9.79 -26.49
N GLU A 371 16.81 -10.57 -27.55
CA GLU A 371 15.68 -11.25 -28.19
C GLU A 371 14.94 -12.17 -27.20
N THR A 372 15.72 -12.95 -26.44
CA THR A 372 15.17 -13.89 -25.46
C THR A 372 14.43 -13.17 -24.32
N PHE A 373 14.95 -12.04 -23.84
CA PHE A 373 14.30 -11.25 -22.79
C PHE A 373 12.95 -10.70 -23.26
N VAL A 374 12.88 -10.16 -24.49
CA VAL A 374 11.62 -9.65 -25.05
C VAL A 374 10.58 -10.77 -25.15
N LEU A 375 10.99 -11.95 -25.62
CA LEU A 375 10.12 -13.12 -25.68
C LEU A 375 9.72 -13.64 -24.30
N TRP A 376 10.61 -13.57 -23.30
CA TRP A 376 10.30 -13.99 -21.93
C TRP A 376 9.31 -13.05 -21.24
N VAL A 377 9.46 -11.73 -21.42
CA VAL A 377 8.55 -10.72 -20.85
C VAL A 377 7.16 -10.79 -21.49
N THR A 378 7.10 -10.99 -22.82
CA THR A 378 5.84 -10.92 -23.58
C THR A 378 5.24 -12.27 -23.93
N GLY A 379 5.99 -13.34 -23.70
CA GLY A 379 5.60 -14.70 -24.03
C GLY A 379 4.57 -15.24 -23.07
N GLN A 380 3.84 -16.23 -23.56
CA GLN A 380 2.88 -16.98 -22.78
C GLN A 380 3.34 -18.43 -22.67
N GLN A 381 2.94 -19.06 -21.57
CA GLN A 381 3.03 -20.48 -21.34
C GLN A 381 1.61 -21.04 -21.30
N SER A 382 1.39 -22.07 -22.12
CA SER A 382 0.07 -22.70 -22.22
C SER A 382 0.10 -24.09 -21.61
N PHE A 383 -0.84 -24.37 -20.72
CA PHE A 383 -1.00 -25.68 -20.09
C PHE A 383 -2.38 -26.26 -20.42
N ARG A 384 -2.39 -27.53 -20.85
CA ARG A 384 -3.58 -28.36 -20.89
C ARG A 384 -3.73 -29.01 -19.52
N LEU A 385 -4.82 -28.70 -18.82
CA LEU A 385 -5.07 -29.15 -17.46
C LEU A 385 -6.03 -30.34 -17.42
N TYR A 386 -5.72 -31.33 -16.57
CA TYR A 386 -6.52 -32.53 -16.35
C TYR A 386 -6.74 -32.77 -14.86
N GLY A 387 -7.92 -33.29 -14.48
CA GLY A 387 -8.31 -33.53 -13.09
C GLY A 387 -9.59 -32.79 -12.70
N PRO A 388 -9.93 -32.65 -11.41
CA PRO A 388 -9.17 -33.19 -10.30
C PRO A 388 -9.45 -34.70 -10.16
N TYR A 389 -8.39 -35.49 -10.03
CA TYR A 389 -8.49 -36.91 -9.76
C TYR A 389 -8.52 -37.15 -8.26
N ALA A 390 -9.57 -37.79 -7.76
CA ALA A 390 -9.69 -38.09 -6.34
C ALA A 390 -8.66 -39.15 -5.94
N THR A 391 -8.03 -38.93 -4.79
CA THR A 391 -7.14 -39.91 -4.14
C THR A 391 -7.81 -40.47 -2.88
N PRO A 392 -7.39 -41.65 -2.38
CA PRO A 392 -7.92 -42.21 -1.15
C PRO A 392 -7.85 -41.21 0.02
N PRO A 393 -8.82 -41.19 0.94
CA PRO A 393 -8.85 -40.27 2.08
C PRO A 393 -7.58 -40.29 2.95
N GLU A 394 -6.94 -41.46 3.04
CA GLU A 394 -5.71 -41.73 3.78
C GLU A 394 -4.43 -41.44 2.98
N ALA A 395 -4.55 -41.17 1.67
CA ALA A 395 -3.41 -40.95 0.79
C ALA A 395 -2.73 -39.62 1.11
N TRP A 396 -1.52 -39.70 1.67
CA TRP A 396 -0.61 -38.56 1.82
C TRP A 396 0.15 -38.28 0.52
N VAL A 397 0.80 -37.12 0.43
CA VAL A 397 1.43 -36.62 -0.80
C VAL A 397 2.28 -37.62 -1.59
N GLN A 398 3.08 -38.48 -0.94
CA GLN A 398 3.84 -39.52 -1.65
C GLN A 398 2.91 -40.55 -2.30
N GLN A 399 1.91 -41.04 -1.57
CA GLN A 399 0.94 -42.01 -2.10
C GLN A 399 0.11 -41.41 -3.24
N GLN A 400 -0.21 -40.11 -3.17
CA GLN A 400 -0.87 -39.40 -4.26
C GLN A 400 0.04 -39.30 -5.50
N LEU A 401 1.35 -39.08 -5.33
CA LEU A 401 2.32 -39.07 -6.41
C LEU A 401 2.55 -40.46 -7.01
N ASP A 402 2.52 -41.52 -6.21
CA ASP A 402 2.73 -42.90 -6.65
C ASP A 402 1.49 -43.49 -7.33
N GLN A 403 0.29 -42.96 -7.06
CA GLN A 403 -0.94 -43.42 -7.68
C GLN A 403 -0.98 -43.05 -9.17
N THR A 404 -0.92 -44.05 -10.05
CA THR A 404 -1.04 -43.86 -11.50
C THR A 404 -2.48 -43.57 -11.92
N PHE A 405 -2.64 -42.65 -12.87
CA PHE A 405 -3.90 -42.34 -13.52
C PHE A 405 -3.76 -42.43 -15.04
N ASP A 406 -4.87 -42.57 -15.76
CA ASP A 406 -4.89 -42.70 -17.22
C ASP A 406 -4.10 -41.59 -17.94
N VAL A 407 -3.97 -40.40 -17.33
CA VAL A 407 -3.16 -39.30 -17.89
C VAL A 407 -1.69 -39.68 -18.07
N GLU A 408 -1.13 -40.40 -17.11
CA GLU A 408 0.26 -40.86 -17.13
C GLU A 408 0.47 -41.95 -18.18
N GLU A 409 -0.54 -42.80 -18.40
CA GLU A 409 -0.47 -43.90 -19.37
C GLU A 409 -0.81 -43.45 -20.81
N ALA A 410 -1.72 -42.48 -20.95
CA ALA A 410 -2.20 -41.97 -22.24
C ALA A 410 -1.39 -40.79 -22.79
N LEU A 411 -0.30 -40.39 -22.12
CA LEU A 411 0.75 -39.53 -22.67
C LEU A 411 2.02 -40.32 -23.04
N PRO A 412 1.96 -41.34 -23.94
CA PRO A 412 3.16 -41.81 -24.59
C PRO A 412 3.60 -40.73 -25.59
N ILE A 413 4.69 -40.09 -25.22
CA ILE A 413 5.40 -39.07 -25.99
C ILE A 413 5.50 -39.48 -27.45
N GLY A 414 4.97 -38.61 -28.32
CA GLY A 414 4.88 -38.83 -29.77
C GLY A 414 3.49 -39.25 -30.30
N ALA A 415 2.48 -39.46 -29.45
CA ALA A 415 1.11 -39.65 -29.91
C ALA A 415 0.39 -38.30 -30.05
N ASN A 416 0.05 -37.92 -31.29
CA ASN A 416 -0.69 -36.69 -31.61
C ASN A 416 -2.06 -36.50 -30.92
N HIS A 417 -2.51 -37.40 -30.05
CA HIS A 417 -3.79 -37.26 -29.36
C HIS A 417 -3.77 -37.97 -28.00
N PHE A 418 -3.65 -37.19 -26.92
CA PHE A 418 -4.25 -37.59 -25.64
C PHE A 418 -5.77 -37.72 -25.86
N GLN A 419 -6.37 -38.88 -25.57
CA GLN A 419 -7.80 -39.14 -25.85
C GLN A 419 -8.75 -38.57 -24.79
N GLY A 420 -8.25 -38.11 -23.64
CA GLY A 420 -9.06 -37.35 -22.69
C GLY A 420 -9.19 -35.89 -23.14
N SER A 421 -10.37 -35.30 -23.06
CA SER A 421 -10.49 -33.86 -23.26
C SER A 421 -9.89 -33.14 -22.04
N PRO A 422 -8.98 -32.16 -22.22
CA PRO A 422 -8.54 -31.34 -21.11
C PRO A 422 -9.75 -30.64 -20.50
N VAL A 423 -9.72 -30.44 -19.18
CA VAL A 423 -10.77 -29.67 -18.49
C VAL A 423 -10.68 -28.21 -18.92
N LEU A 424 -9.45 -27.72 -19.08
CA LEU A 424 -9.18 -26.37 -19.51
C LEU A 424 -7.81 -26.29 -20.20
N GLN A 425 -7.69 -25.33 -21.12
CA GLN A 425 -6.39 -24.83 -21.57
C GLN A 425 -6.20 -23.43 -20.99
N THR A 426 -5.09 -23.19 -20.29
CA THR A 426 -4.75 -21.88 -19.74
C THR A 426 -3.67 -21.24 -20.58
N ASP A 427 -3.78 -19.96 -20.86
CA ASP A 427 -2.70 -19.13 -21.42
C ASP A 427 -2.30 -18.10 -20.36
N GLN A 428 -1.12 -18.29 -19.75
CA GLN A 428 -0.58 -17.42 -18.70
C GLN A 428 0.72 -16.78 -19.18
N ALA A 429 1.15 -15.64 -18.62
CA ALA A 429 2.51 -15.17 -18.89
C ALA A 429 3.52 -16.19 -18.35
N ILE A 430 4.69 -16.33 -18.99
CA ILE A 430 5.73 -17.31 -18.61
C ILE A 430 6.05 -17.21 -17.11
N GLY A 431 6.29 -18.28 -16.34
CA GLY A 431 6.51 -18.15 -14.90
C GLY A 431 5.40 -17.48 -14.05
N ASP A 432 4.19 -17.23 -14.54
CA ASP A 432 3.06 -16.83 -13.67
C ASP A 432 2.47 -18.03 -12.91
N TYR A 433 1.76 -17.76 -11.82
CA TYR A 433 1.07 -18.77 -11.02
C TYR A 433 -0.18 -19.32 -11.74
N VAL A 434 -0.28 -20.64 -11.84
CA VAL A 434 -1.44 -21.36 -12.35
C VAL A 434 -2.29 -21.85 -11.18
N ASP A 435 -3.46 -21.22 -11.00
CA ASP A 435 -4.41 -21.58 -9.94
C ASP A 435 -5.26 -22.80 -10.34
N LEU A 436 -5.01 -23.96 -9.75
CA LEU A 436 -5.73 -25.20 -10.08
C LEU A 436 -7.12 -25.25 -9.44
N VAL A 437 -7.38 -24.51 -8.36
CA VAL A 437 -8.73 -24.39 -7.79
C VAL A 437 -9.64 -23.70 -8.79
N GLN A 438 -9.18 -22.58 -9.34
CA GLN A 438 -9.94 -21.79 -10.31
C GLN A 438 -10.06 -22.50 -11.67
N ASN A 439 -8.99 -23.14 -12.13
CA ASN A 439 -8.91 -23.67 -13.49
C ASN A 439 -9.33 -25.13 -13.64
N VAL A 440 -9.38 -25.90 -12.54
CA VAL A 440 -9.76 -27.31 -12.54
C VAL A 440 -11.00 -27.53 -11.68
N ALA A 441 -10.86 -27.45 -10.36
CA ALA A 441 -11.96 -27.36 -9.39
C ALA A 441 -11.40 -27.37 -7.95
N GLU A 442 -12.16 -26.82 -7.00
CA GLU A 442 -11.86 -26.92 -5.57
C GLU A 442 -12.06 -28.36 -5.09
N ARG A 443 -10.97 -29.03 -4.69
CA ARG A 443 -11.02 -30.40 -4.17
C ARG A 443 -9.81 -30.73 -3.30
N ASP A 444 -10.07 -31.16 -2.08
CA ASP A 444 -9.06 -31.75 -1.19
C ASP A 444 -8.73 -33.20 -1.59
N ARG A 445 -7.52 -33.64 -1.26
CA ARG A 445 -7.03 -35.01 -1.50
C ARG A 445 -7.19 -35.41 -2.96
N ALA A 446 -6.65 -34.58 -3.83
CA ALA A 446 -6.77 -34.74 -5.26
C ALA A 446 -5.43 -34.54 -5.97
N VAL A 447 -5.40 -34.91 -7.24
CA VAL A 447 -4.28 -34.67 -8.14
C VAL A 447 -4.80 -34.00 -9.41
N ALA A 448 -4.01 -33.07 -9.95
CA ALA A 448 -4.21 -32.50 -11.26
C ALA A 448 -2.92 -32.59 -12.05
N TYR A 449 -3.08 -32.61 -13.36
CA TYR A 449 -1.98 -32.65 -14.30
C TYR A 449 -1.97 -31.40 -15.15
N ALA A 450 -0.77 -30.92 -15.47
CA ALA A 450 -0.56 -29.84 -16.42
C ALA A 450 0.40 -30.32 -17.51
N HIS A 451 -0.07 -30.34 -18.75
CA HIS A 451 0.72 -30.76 -19.90
C HIS A 451 1.06 -29.55 -20.77
N THR A 452 2.32 -29.43 -21.18
CA THR A 452 2.77 -28.40 -22.12
C THR A 452 3.83 -28.95 -23.09
N ILE A 453 4.14 -28.16 -24.11
CA ILE A 453 5.15 -28.47 -25.12
C ILE A 453 6.27 -27.44 -24.98
N LEU A 454 7.50 -27.95 -24.91
CA LEU A 454 8.70 -27.15 -24.94
C LEU A 454 9.34 -27.24 -26.33
N THR A 455 9.82 -26.12 -26.85
CA THR A 455 10.56 -26.10 -28.12
C THR A 455 11.92 -25.43 -27.95
N LEU A 456 12.99 -26.20 -28.16
CA LEU A 456 14.36 -25.73 -28.08
C LEU A 456 14.96 -25.55 -29.47
N GLN A 457 15.59 -24.39 -29.72
CA GLN A 457 16.31 -24.11 -30.97
C GLN A 457 17.66 -24.85 -31.06
N GLN A 458 18.26 -25.15 -29.92
CA GLN A 458 19.55 -25.81 -29.82
C GLN A 458 19.56 -26.74 -28.61
N ALA A 459 20.34 -27.82 -28.67
CA ALA A 459 20.55 -28.69 -27.53
C ALA A 459 21.30 -27.92 -26.43
N GLN A 460 20.79 -27.98 -25.20
CA GLN A 460 21.38 -27.29 -24.04
C GLN A 460 20.87 -27.90 -22.73
N THR A 461 21.56 -27.56 -21.64
CA THR A 461 21.03 -27.82 -20.29
C THR A 461 20.00 -26.75 -19.96
N VAL A 462 18.81 -27.17 -19.56
CA VAL A 462 17.73 -26.30 -19.11
C VAL A 462 17.56 -26.48 -17.60
N ARG A 463 17.61 -25.38 -16.87
CA ARG A 463 17.31 -25.33 -15.43
C ARG A 463 15.87 -24.90 -15.24
N PHE A 464 15.03 -25.81 -14.78
CA PHE A 464 13.65 -25.51 -14.41
C PHE A 464 13.58 -25.04 -12.97
N ARG A 465 12.73 -24.05 -12.70
CA ARG A 465 12.37 -23.54 -11.38
C ARG A 465 10.91 -23.81 -11.14
N LEU A 466 10.58 -24.76 -10.28
CA LEU A 466 9.20 -25.16 -9.97
C LEU A 466 8.84 -24.81 -8.53
N ALA A 467 7.74 -24.08 -8.35
CA ALA A 467 7.02 -23.97 -7.09
C ALA A 467 5.65 -24.62 -7.22
N SER A 468 5.18 -25.32 -6.19
CA SER A 468 3.86 -25.98 -6.17
C SER A 468 3.24 -25.93 -4.78
N ASP A 469 1.93 -26.14 -4.71
CA ASP A 469 1.16 -26.38 -3.49
C ASP A 469 0.29 -27.59 -3.81
N ASP A 470 0.56 -28.84 -3.41
CA ASP A 470 1.54 -29.36 -2.46
C ASP A 470 2.80 -29.96 -3.16
N ALA A 471 2.85 -31.29 -3.29
CA ALA A 471 3.93 -32.03 -3.91
C ALA A 471 3.80 -32.04 -5.43
N ALA A 472 4.94 -32.23 -6.10
CA ALA A 472 4.99 -32.26 -7.56
C ALA A 472 5.90 -33.36 -8.10
N LYS A 473 5.53 -33.88 -9.27
CA LYS A 473 6.34 -34.77 -10.10
C LYS A 473 6.31 -34.30 -11.54
N VAL A 474 7.45 -34.34 -12.21
CA VAL A 474 7.61 -33.84 -13.59
C VAL A 474 8.22 -34.91 -14.46
N TRP A 475 7.61 -35.09 -15.63
CA TRP A 475 8.13 -35.90 -16.71
C TRP A 475 8.49 -34.99 -17.88
N ILE A 476 9.62 -35.28 -18.52
CA ILE A 476 9.95 -34.75 -19.84
C ILE A 476 10.31 -35.94 -20.72
N ASP A 477 9.65 -36.07 -21.88
CA ASP A 477 9.87 -37.18 -22.80
C ASP A 477 9.79 -38.58 -22.15
N ALA A 478 8.87 -38.76 -21.19
CA ALA A 478 8.56 -39.97 -20.39
C ALA A 478 9.51 -40.23 -19.25
N ASP A 479 10.65 -39.55 -19.21
CA ASP A 479 11.57 -39.67 -18.12
C ASP A 479 11.11 -38.80 -16.95
N VAL A 480 11.03 -39.40 -15.77
CA VAL A 480 10.83 -38.65 -14.51
C VAL A 480 12.09 -37.84 -14.26
N VAL A 481 12.00 -36.53 -14.45
CA VAL A 481 13.13 -35.60 -14.27
C VAL A 481 13.11 -34.92 -12.91
N PHE A 482 11.97 -34.91 -12.22
CA PHE A 482 11.82 -34.30 -10.90
C PHE A 482 10.71 -34.97 -10.09
N GLU A 483 10.94 -35.13 -8.79
CA GLU A 483 9.93 -35.54 -7.82
C GLU A 483 10.21 -34.87 -6.46
N ASN A 484 9.17 -34.31 -5.84
CA ASN A 484 9.23 -33.75 -4.49
C ASN A 484 7.95 -34.03 -3.72
N ALA A 485 7.95 -35.12 -2.94
CA ALA A 485 6.81 -35.62 -2.19
C ALA A 485 6.61 -34.96 -0.82
N LYS A 486 6.48 -33.63 -0.76
CA LYS A 486 6.38 -32.88 0.51
C LYS A 486 5.23 -31.86 0.47
N ALA A 487 4.26 -31.99 1.39
CA ALA A 487 3.10 -31.11 1.54
C ALA A 487 3.48 -29.73 2.11
N ARG A 488 3.22 -28.64 1.38
CA ARG A 488 3.74 -27.29 1.65
C ARG A 488 3.03 -26.19 0.87
N GLN A 489 3.04 -24.98 1.46
CA GLN A 489 2.65 -23.74 0.79
C GLN A 489 3.67 -23.30 -0.29
N LEU A 490 3.15 -22.71 -1.37
CA LEU A 490 3.88 -22.25 -2.55
C LEU A 490 5.13 -21.40 -2.26
N SER A 491 5.05 -20.45 -1.31
CA SER A 491 6.12 -19.46 -1.05
C SER A 491 7.38 -20.04 -0.40
N GLN A 492 7.35 -21.29 0.07
CA GLN A 492 8.52 -21.98 0.64
C GLN A 492 9.27 -22.86 -0.38
N ASN A 493 8.85 -22.86 -1.66
CA ASN A 493 8.88 -24.08 -2.47
C ASN A 493 9.54 -23.99 -3.87
N GLN A 494 10.31 -22.94 -4.20
CA GLN A 494 11.00 -22.93 -5.49
C GLN A 494 12.17 -23.93 -5.49
N ARG A 495 12.05 -24.99 -6.29
CA ARG A 495 13.08 -26.01 -6.50
C ARG A 495 13.64 -25.88 -7.89
N THR A 496 14.96 -26.01 -7.99
CA THR A 496 15.66 -26.10 -9.26
C THR A 496 15.99 -27.54 -9.59
N PHE A 497 15.88 -27.89 -10.87
CA PHE A 497 16.40 -29.14 -11.41
C PHE A 497 16.88 -28.91 -12.85
N ASP A 498 17.98 -29.57 -13.20
CA ASP A 498 18.66 -29.39 -14.49
C ASP A 498 18.37 -30.61 -15.38
N VAL A 499 17.99 -30.36 -16.63
CA VAL A 499 17.68 -31.39 -17.63
C VAL A 499 18.46 -31.09 -18.91
N GLN A 500 19.16 -32.09 -19.45
CA GLN A 500 19.78 -31.97 -20.77
C GLN A 500 18.73 -32.29 -21.84
N LEU A 501 18.46 -31.32 -22.70
CA LEU A 501 17.48 -31.45 -23.78
C LEU A 501 18.15 -31.27 -25.14
N ALA A 502 17.70 -32.05 -26.11
CA ALA A 502 18.12 -31.91 -27.49
C ALA A 502 17.50 -30.66 -28.13
N ALA A 503 17.90 -30.32 -29.35
CA ALA A 503 17.15 -29.36 -30.15
C ALA A 503 15.84 -30.02 -30.62
N GLY A 504 14.73 -29.29 -30.57
CA GLY A 504 13.44 -29.76 -31.05
C GLY A 504 12.32 -29.66 -30.01
N ARG A 505 11.26 -30.43 -30.26
CA ARG A 505 10.02 -30.46 -29.49
C ARG A 505 10.12 -31.51 -28.38
N HIS A 506 9.80 -31.12 -27.16
CA HIS A 506 9.77 -31.97 -25.97
C HIS A 506 8.41 -31.85 -25.28
N GLU A 507 7.92 -32.95 -24.73
CA GLU A 507 6.64 -32.97 -24.00
C GLU A 507 6.89 -32.96 -22.50
N MET A 508 6.27 -32.01 -21.79
CA MET A 508 6.36 -31.89 -20.35
C MET A 508 5.00 -32.17 -19.71
N LEU A 509 5.01 -33.04 -18.71
CA LEU A 509 3.87 -33.31 -17.84
C LEU A 509 4.24 -32.99 -16.41
N LEU A 510 3.41 -32.20 -15.73
CA LEU A 510 3.47 -31.97 -14.29
C LEU A 510 2.29 -32.67 -13.64
N LYS A 511 2.54 -33.33 -12.51
CA LYS A 511 1.52 -33.83 -11.59
C LYS A 511 1.63 -33.06 -10.29
N ILE A 512 0.55 -32.41 -9.87
CA ILE A 512 0.48 -31.60 -8.65
C ILE A 512 -0.55 -32.20 -7.71
N THR A 513 -0.11 -32.56 -6.51
CA THR A 513 -0.99 -33.10 -5.46
C THR A 513 -1.67 -31.99 -4.70
N GLN A 514 -2.82 -32.28 -4.10
CA GLN A 514 -3.56 -31.38 -3.23
C GLN A 514 -3.94 -32.10 -1.93
N SER A 515 -3.45 -31.60 -0.79
CA SER A 515 -3.88 -32.05 0.53
C SER A 515 -5.14 -31.29 0.94
N THR A 516 -5.00 -29.99 1.25
CA THR A 516 -6.09 -29.07 1.58
C THR A 516 -5.76 -27.61 1.25
N GLY A 517 -6.75 -26.82 0.81
CA GLY A 517 -6.63 -25.36 0.72
C GLY A 517 -6.25 -24.85 -0.67
N LYS A 518 -5.21 -24.00 -0.76
CA LYS A 518 -4.79 -23.42 -2.05
C LYS A 518 -4.13 -24.50 -2.91
N TRP A 519 -4.33 -24.42 -4.23
CA TRP A 519 -3.81 -25.40 -5.17
C TRP A 519 -3.26 -24.73 -6.41
N GLY A 520 -2.00 -25.00 -6.73
CA GLY A 520 -1.42 -24.49 -7.96
C GLY A 520 0.07 -24.70 -8.07
N PHE A 521 0.64 -24.14 -9.13
CA PHE A 521 2.07 -24.21 -9.40
C PHE A 521 2.56 -22.99 -10.18
N GLN A 522 3.86 -22.81 -10.20
CA GLN A 522 4.58 -21.82 -10.99
C GLN A 522 5.83 -22.51 -11.53
N ILE A 523 6.08 -22.44 -12.84
CA ILE A 523 7.29 -23.00 -13.45
C ILE A 523 7.91 -22.00 -14.43
N ASP A 524 9.23 -21.88 -14.38
CA ASP A 524 10.03 -21.14 -15.36
C ASP A 524 11.31 -21.92 -15.72
N ALA A 525 11.99 -21.49 -16.77
CA ALA A 525 13.18 -22.14 -17.32
C ALA A 525 14.30 -21.12 -17.60
N THR A 526 15.53 -21.49 -17.26
CA THR A 526 16.73 -20.73 -17.63
C THR A 526 17.77 -21.63 -18.29
N ASP A 527 18.76 -20.99 -18.92
CA ASP A 527 19.99 -21.65 -19.32
C ASP A 527 20.95 -21.84 -18.14
N SER A 528 22.16 -22.31 -18.43
CA SER A 528 23.22 -22.55 -17.45
C SER A 528 23.77 -21.28 -16.79
N ASP A 529 23.57 -20.13 -17.42
CA ASP A 529 23.99 -18.82 -16.93
C ASP A 529 22.86 -18.15 -16.13
N ASP A 530 21.82 -18.90 -15.80
CA ASP A 530 20.59 -18.45 -15.12
C ASP A 530 19.83 -17.36 -15.90
N PHE A 531 20.05 -17.25 -17.22
CA PHE A 531 19.28 -16.35 -18.07
C PHE A 531 17.98 -17.02 -18.54
N PRO A 532 16.83 -16.30 -18.55
CA PRO A 532 15.54 -16.87 -18.95
C PRO A 532 15.53 -17.49 -20.35
N LEU A 533 14.74 -18.55 -20.53
CA LEU A 533 14.55 -19.21 -21.82
C LEU A 533 13.12 -19.04 -22.34
N ALA A 534 12.99 -18.62 -23.59
CA ALA A 534 11.73 -18.57 -24.31
C ALA A 534 11.43 -19.91 -25.01
N ILE A 535 11.20 -20.97 -24.23
CA ILE A 535 10.96 -22.34 -24.72
C ILE A 535 9.49 -22.77 -24.65
N TRP A 536 8.63 -21.92 -24.12
CA TRP A 536 7.22 -22.19 -23.88
C TRP A 536 6.41 -21.90 -25.16
N ASN A 537 5.61 -22.89 -25.59
CA ASN A 537 4.70 -22.90 -26.75
C ASN A 537 5.28 -23.24 -28.14
N GLU A 538 4.42 -23.85 -28.96
CA GLU A 538 4.60 -23.97 -30.41
C GLU A 538 4.52 -22.55 -31.01
N GLN A 539 5.54 -22.14 -31.76
CA GLN A 539 5.38 -21.03 -32.70
C GLN A 539 4.27 -21.45 -33.68
N ARG A 540 3.05 -20.95 -33.46
CA ARG A 540 1.96 -21.07 -34.42
C ARG A 540 2.25 -20.26 -35.68
#